data_AF-A0A6L6JFJ7-F1
#
_entry.id   AF-A0A6L6JFJ7-F1
#
_cell.length_a   1.000
_cell.length_b   1.000
_cell.length_c   1.000
_cell.angle_alpha   90.00
_cell.angle_beta   90.00
_cell.angle_gamma   90.00
#
_symmetry.space_group_name_H-M   'P 1'
#
loop_
_entity.id
_entity.type
_entity.pdbx_description
1 polymer ?
#
loop_
_entity_poly.entity_id
_entity_poly.type
_entity_poly.pdbx_seq_one_letter_code
_entity_poly.pdbx_strand_id
1 'polypeptide(L)'
;YMFLTRNNGRKSRAIMSRLIHEMSPLPAEARRSITFDRGLEFVSWRELKSGMGTKARFCDPQAPWQKGSVENMNRRLRRYLPRDTPLLQMTNQSMRLICQRLNATARKCPGYRTPAEAFREELLRLETP
;
A
#
# COMPACT_ATOMS: atom_id res chain seq x y z
N TYR A 1 -0.40 0.66 7.89
CA TYR A 1 -1.05 -0.57 7.40
C TYR A 1 -0.45 -0.96 6.05
N MET A 2 -0.39 -2.24 5.72
CA MET A 2 0.11 -2.76 4.43
C MET A 2 -0.88 -3.76 3.83
N PHE A 3 -1.08 -3.69 2.52
CA PHE A 3 -1.66 -4.78 1.74
C PHE A 3 -0.72 -5.12 0.56
N LEU A 4 -0.83 -6.33 0.05
CA LEU A 4 -0.09 -6.81 -1.11
C LEU A 4 -1.08 -7.25 -2.17
N THR A 5 -0.85 -6.80 -3.39
CA THR A 5 -1.58 -7.29 -4.56
C THR A 5 -0.59 -7.85 -5.57
N ARG A 6 -1.01 -8.92 -6.24
CA ARG A 6 -0.29 -9.47 -7.38
C ARG A 6 -0.41 -8.50 -8.55
N ASN A 7 0.71 -8.29 -9.23
CA ASN A 7 0.73 -7.58 -10.49
C ASN A 7 1.21 -8.52 -11.61
N ASN A 8 0.29 -8.93 -12.48
CA ASN A 8 0.57 -9.87 -13.57
C ASN A 8 1.19 -9.21 -14.81
N GLY A 9 1.37 -7.88 -14.84
CA GLY A 9 2.01 -7.19 -15.95
C GLY A 9 2.35 -5.73 -15.62
N ARG A 10 3.27 -5.14 -16.37
CA ARG A 10 3.71 -3.74 -16.12
C ARG A 10 2.77 -2.68 -16.69
N LYS A 11 1.54 -3.07 -17.08
CA LYS A 11 0.58 -2.14 -17.69
C LYS A 11 0.00 -1.23 -16.61
N SER A 12 0.36 0.05 -16.69
CA SER A 12 -0.03 1.08 -15.71
C SER A 12 -1.54 1.11 -15.42
N ARG A 13 -2.41 1.04 -16.44
CA ARG A 13 -3.87 0.98 -16.27
C ARG A 13 -4.34 -0.19 -15.39
N ALA A 14 -3.75 -1.38 -15.57
CA ALA A 14 -4.12 -2.55 -14.77
C ALA A 14 -3.77 -2.35 -13.29
N ILE A 15 -2.64 -1.69 -13.02
CA ILE A 15 -2.20 -1.35 -11.66
C ILE A 15 -3.17 -0.33 -11.04
N MET A 16 -3.54 0.73 -11.79
CA MET A 16 -4.50 1.74 -11.32
C MET A 16 -5.87 1.12 -11.02
N SER A 17 -6.39 0.31 -11.95
CA SER A 17 -7.66 -0.40 -11.78
C SER A 17 -7.66 -1.27 -10.52
N ARG A 18 -6.55 -1.95 -10.25
CA ARG A 18 -6.41 -2.76 -9.04
C ARG A 18 -6.35 -1.91 -7.78
N LEU A 19 -5.58 -0.81 -7.78
CA LEU A 19 -5.54 0.11 -6.65
C LEU A 19 -6.91 0.71 -6.33
N ILE A 20 -7.68 1.09 -7.36
CA ILE A 20 -9.06 1.59 -7.21
C ILE A 20 -9.95 0.52 -6.59
N HIS A 21 -9.88 -0.72 -7.08
CA HIS A 21 -10.67 -1.82 -6.53
C HIS A 21 -10.37 -2.08 -5.05
N GLU A 22 -9.10 -2.12 -4.66
CA GLU A 22 -8.69 -2.42 -3.29
C GLU A 22 -8.93 -1.24 -2.31
N MET A 23 -8.82 0.00 -2.79
CA MET A 23 -8.90 1.18 -1.91
C MET A 23 -10.28 1.85 -1.90
N SER A 24 -11.11 1.68 -2.93
CA SER A 24 -12.44 2.30 -2.99
C SER A 24 -13.37 1.98 -1.80
N PRO A 25 -13.29 0.80 -1.15
CA PRO A 25 -14.10 0.52 0.05
C PRO A 25 -13.71 1.36 1.28
N LEU A 26 -12.52 1.97 1.30
CA LEU A 26 -12.13 2.85 2.39
C LEU A 26 -12.89 4.19 2.29
N PRO A 27 -13.20 4.85 3.42
CA PRO A 27 -13.75 6.20 3.43
C PRO A 27 -12.88 7.16 2.61
N ALA A 28 -13.51 8.12 1.91
CA ALA A 28 -12.80 9.06 1.03
C ALA A 28 -11.67 9.82 1.76
N GLU A 29 -11.90 10.21 3.02
CA GLU A 29 -10.92 10.90 3.87
C GLU A 29 -9.67 10.06 4.16
N ALA A 30 -9.82 8.72 4.21
CA ALA A 30 -8.71 7.80 4.43
C ALA A 30 -7.83 7.58 3.17
N ARG A 31 -8.30 8.03 2.00
CA ARG A 31 -7.64 7.81 0.70
C ARG A 31 -7.53 9.07 -0.16
N ARG A 32 -7.36 10.23 0.48
CA ARG A 32 -7.27 11.54 -0.20
C ARG A 32 -6.14 11.65 -1.21
N SER A 33 -4.99 11.02 -0.94
CA SER A 33 -3.87 10.99 -1.88
C SER A 33 -3.03 9.72 -1.78
N ILE A 34 -2.39 9.35 -2.89
CA ILE A 34 -1.37 8.30 -2.94
C ILE A 34 -0.09 8.90 -3.51
N THR A 35 1.05 8.57 -2.89
CA THR A 35 2.38 9.01 -3.33
C THR A 35 3.09 7.89 -4.08
N PHE A 36 3.50 8.17 -5.31
CA PHE A 36 4.24 7.25 -6.20
C PHE A 36 5.69 7.69 -6.35
N ASP A 37 6.53 6.76 -6.79
CA ASP A 37 7.79 7.13 -7.44
C ASP A 37 7.50 7.46 -8.92
N ARG A 38 8.54 7.86 -9.68
CA ARG A 38 8.41 8.19 -11.10
C ARG A 38 8.46 6.96 -12.03
N GLY A 39 8.10 5.77 -11.54
CA GLY A 39 8.04 4.55 -12.35
C GLY A 39 7.04 4.67 -13.51
N LEU A 40 7.41 4.10 -14.66
CA LEU A 40 6.55 4.08 -15.86
C LEU A 40 5.28 3.25 -15.63
N GLU A 41 5.28 2.36 -14.64
CA GLU A 41 4.12 1.63 -14.17
C GLU A 41 3.01 2.53 -13.57
N PHE A 42 3.27 3.82 -13.35
CA PHE A 42 2.33 4.77 -12.76
C PHE A 42 1.87 5.90 -13.70
N VAL A 43 2.16 5.83 -15.01
CA VAL A 43 1.79 6.88 -15.98
C VAL A 43 0.28 7.15 -16.10
N SER A 44 -0.56 6.18 -15.73
CA SER A 44 -2.02 6.25 -15.77
C SER A 44 -2.61 6.78 -14.45
N TRP A 45 -1.80 7.37 -13.58
CA TRP A 45 -2.22 7.93 -12.26
C TRP A 45 -3.48 8.79 -12.29
N ARG A 46 -3.79 9.42 -13.43
CA ARG A 46 -5.02 10.22 -13.63
C ARG A 46 -6.29 9.40 -13.40
N GLU A 47 -6.24 8.08 -13.63
CA GLU A 47 -7.35 7.16 -13.38
C GLU A 47 -7.76 7.11 -11.89
N LEU A 48 -6.86 7.39 -10.95
CA LEU A 48 -7.19 7.42 -9.52
C LEU A 48 -8.18 8.55 -9.19
N LYS A 49 -8.05 9.69 -9.88
CA LYS A 49 -8.92 10.83 -9.65
C LYS A 49 -10.32 10.57 -10.19
N SER A 50 -10.44 9.97 -11.39
CA SER A 50 -11.73 9.62 -11.98
C SER A 50 -12.38 8.41 -11.30
N GLY A 51 -11.61 7.40 -10.92
CA GLY A 51 -12.14 6.15 -10.36
C GLY A 51 -12.49 6.22 -8.88
N MET A 52 -11.80 7.05 -8.09
CA MET A 52 -12.07 7.14 -6.65
C MET A 52 -11.82 8.54 -6.05
N GLY A 53 -11.58 9.58 -6.85
CA GLY A 53 -11.41 10.95 -6.33
C GLY A 53 -10.04 11.23 -5.68
N THR A 54 -9.14 10.25 -5.64
CA THR A 54 -7.83 10.31 -4.99
C THR A 54 -6.80 11.11 -5.80
N LYS A 55 -6.02 11.97 -5.14
CA LYS A 55 -4.94 12.75 -5.76
C LYS A 55 -3.65 11.92 -5.84
N ALA A 56 -2.99 11.90 -6.98
CA ALA A 56 -1.64 11.35 -7.08
C ALA A 56 -0.60 12.41 -6.70
N ARG A 57 0.44 11.99 -5.96
CA ARG A 57 1.65 12.78 -5.67
C ARG A 57 2.86 11.98 -6.13
N PHE A 58 3.96 12.66 -6.44
CA PHE A 58 5.20 12.02 -6.87
C PHE A 58 6.36 12.47 -6.00
N CYS A 59 7.25 11.55 -5.67
CA CYS A 59 8.50 11.88 -4.98
C CYS A 59 9.41 12.74 -5.86
N ASP A 60 10.21 13.60 -5.25
CA ASP A 60 11.24 14.38 -5.91
C ASP A 60 12.39 13.49 -6.40
N PRO A 61 13.12 13.90 -7.46
CA PRO A 61 14.26 13.14 -7.94
C PRO A 61 15.29 12.99 -6.81
N GLN A 62 15.88 11.81 -6.68
CA GLN A 62 16.91 11.53 -5.66
C GLN A 62 16.45 11.72 -4.20
N ALA A 63 15.12 11.68 -3.94
CA ALA A 63 14.56 11.82 -2.59
C ALA A 63 13.91 10.53 -2.04
N PRO A 64 14.65 9.41 -1.88
CA PRO A 64 14.09 8.13 -1.42
C PRO A 64 13.45 8.23 -0.02
N TRP A 65 13.93 9.14 0.82
CA TRP A 65 13.40 9.35 2.18
C TRP A 65 11.92 9.78 2.21
N GLN A 66 11.38 10.36 1.13
CA GLN A 66 9.95 10.71 1.02
C GLN A 66 9.03 9.48 1.06
N LYS A 67 9.59 8.27 0.87
CA LYS A 67 8.91 6.98 1.03
C LYS A 67 9.54 6.12 2.12
N GLY A 68 10.21 6.71 3.12
CA GLY A 68 10.92 5.97 4.18
C GLY A 68 10.05 4.92 4.90
N SER A 69 8.76 5.20 5.12
CA SER A 69 7.81 4.23 5.69
C SER A 69 7.56 3.03 4.77
N VAL A 70 7.47 3.25 3.46
CA VAL A 70 7.30 2.18 2.46
C VAL A 70 8.56 1.33 2.38
N GLU A 71 9.74 1.93 2.36
CA GLU A 71 11.02 1.20 2.34
C GLU A 71 11.21 0.34 3.58
N ASN A 72 10.87 0.87 4.77
CA ASN A 72 10.89 0.10 6.01
C ASN A 72 9.93 -1.10 5.96
N MET A 73 8.72 -0.93 5.39
CA MET A 73 7.78 -2.04 5.21
C MET A 73 8.30 -3.07 4.21
N ASN A 74 8.89 -2.64 3.09
CA ASN A 74 9.52 -3.53 2.12
C ASN A 74 10.66 -4.35 2.74
N ARG A 75 11.48 -3.74 3.61
CA ARG A 75 12.53 -4.45 4.36
C ARG A 75 11.97 -5.52 5.29
N ARG A 76 10.81 -5.28 5.91
CA ARG A 76 10.14 -6.29 6.76
C ARG A 76 9.50 -7.39 5.92
N LEU A 77 8.91 -7.04 4.78
CA LEU A 77 8.36 -7.98 3.83
C LEU A 77 9.41 -8.97 3.33
N ARG A 78 10.64 -8.49 3.04
CA ARG A 78 11.79 -9.31 2.62
C ARG A 78 12.14 -10.43 3.61
N ARG A 79 11.76 -10.33 4.89
CA ARG A 79 11.95 -11.42 5.87
C ARG A 79 11.02 -12.60 5.65
N TYR A 80 9.86 -12.35 5.03
CA TYR A 80 8.88 -13.37 4.64
C TYR A 80 9.03 -13.80 3.17
N LEU A 81 9.63 -12.94 2.35
CA LEU A 81 9.91 -13.19 0.94
C LEU A 81 11.42 -13.08 0.66
N PRO A 82 12.22 -14.11 1.02
CA PRO A 82 13.61 -14.22 0.59
C PRO A 82 13.78 -14.02 -0.91
N ARG A 83 15.01 -13.70 -1.34
CA ARG A 83 15.31 -13.37 -2.75
C ARG A 83 14.79 -14.40 -3.74
N ASP A 84 14.88 -15.68 -3.40
CA ASP A 84 14.57 -16.80 -4.29
C ASP A 84 13.13 -17.31 -4.13
N THR A 85 12.27 -16.54 -3.44
CA THR A 85 10.86 -16.91 -3.29
C THR A 85 10.20 -16.93 -4.67
N PRO A 86 9.55 -18.03 -5.09
CA PRO A 86 8.85 -18.10 -6.36
C PRO A 86 7.56 -17.27 -6.30
N LEU A 87 7.69 -15.95 -6.50
CA LEU A 87 6.58 -14.98 -6.38
C LEU A 87 5.43 -15.30 -7.35
N LEU A 88 5.71 -15.95 -8.48
CA LEU A 88 4.69 -16.38 -9.43
C LEU A 88 3.79 -17.50 -8.86
N GLN A 89 4.34 -18.38 -8.02
CA GLN A 89 3.62 -19.50 -7.40
C GLN A 89 2.90 -19.12 -6.10
N MET A 90 3.21 -17.95 -5.53
CA MET A 90 2.63 -17.50 -4.28
C MET A 90 1.11 -17.29 -4.40
N THR A 91 0.30 -17.93 -3.56
CA THR A 91 -1.15 -17.73 -3.66
C THR A 91 -1.58 -16.37 -3.11
N ASN A 92 -2.78 -15.89 -3.50
CA ASN A 92 -3.38 -14.70 -2.88
C ASN A 92 -3.59 -14.89 -1.38
N GLN A 93 -3.86 -16.12 -0.93
CA GLN A 93 -3.97 -16.46 0.49
C GLN A 93 -2.63 -16.28 1.22
N SER A 94 -1.53 -16.76 0.65
CA SER A 94 -0.19 -16.59 1.22
C SER A 94 0.18 -15.10 1.36
N MET A 95 -0.12 -14.28 0.34
CA MET A 95 0.10 -12.83 0.42
C MET A 95 -0.72 -12.19 1.56
N ARG A 96 -2.01 -12.53 1.66
CA ARG A 96 -2.87 -12.03 2.74
C ARG A 96 -2.35 -12.43 4.11
N LEU A 97 -1.88 -13.66 4.30
CA LEU A 97 -1.33 -14.12 5.56
C LEU A 97 -0.07 -13.33 5.96
N ILE A 98 0.81 -13.03 5.00
CA ILE A 98 1.99 -12.19 5.23
C ILE A 98 1.56 -10.78 5.65
N CYS A 99 0.60 -10.16 4.95
CA CYS A 99 0.07 -8.86 5.31
C CYS A 99 -0.54 -8.86 6.72
N GLN A 100 -1.35 -9.86 7.05
CA GLN A 100 -1.96 -10.01 8.37
C GLN A 100 -0.88 -10.08 9.46
N ARG A 101 0.14 -10.93 9.30
CA ARG A 101 1.26 -11.01 10.24
C ARG A 101 1.99 -9.68 10.40
N LEU A 102 2.28 -9.00 9.29
CA LEU A 102 2.98 -7.71 9.31
C LEU A 102 2.15 -6.59 9.97
N ASN A 103 0.84 -6.60 9.75
CA ASN A 103 -0.11 -5.65 10.32
C ASN A 103 -0.46 -5.97 11.78
N ALA A 104 -0.30 -7.22 12.24
CA ALA A 104 -0.48 -7.65 13.63
C ALA A 104 0.81 -7.55 14.47
N THR A 105 1.95 -7.19 13.87
CA THR A 105 3.19 -7.02 14.64
C THR A 105 3.28 -5.60 15.20
N ALA A 106 3.37 -5.47 16.52
CA ALA A 106 3.59 -4.21 17.23
C ALA A 106 4.79 -3.43 16.69
N ARG A 107 4.70 -2.09 16.69
CA ARG A 107 5.75 -1.19 16.21
C ARG A 107 5.99 -0.07 17.23
N LYS A 108 7.26 0.28 17.46
CA LYS A 108 7.62 1.38 18.38
C LYS A 108 7.00 2.73 17.96
N CYS A 109 7.01 3.06 16.66
CA CYS A 109 6.55 4.36 16.14
C CYS A 109 5.10 4.71 16.55
N PRO A 110 4.08 3.84 16.41
CA PRO A 110 2.72 4.12 16.88
C PRO A 110 2.50 3.85 18.39
N GLY A 111 3.53 3.98 19.23
CA GLY A 111 3.41 3.74 20.67
C GLY A 111 3.22 2.26 21.02
N TYR A 112 3.98 1.37 20.35
CA TYR A 112 3.87 -0.08 20.48
C TYR A 112 2.54 -0.71 20.03
N ARG A 113 1.63 0.07 19.42
CA ARG A 113 0.46 -0.47 18.72
C ARG A 113 0.85 -1.23 17.44
N THR A 114 -0.02 -2.13 17.02
CA THR A 114 0.08 -2.79 15.71
C THR A 114 -0.41 -1.85 14.60
N PRO A 115 0.11 -1.97 13.36
CA PRO A 115 -0.43 -1.21 12.23
C PRO A 115 -1.92 -1.44 11.96
N ALA A 116 -2.47 -2.60 12.33
CA ALA A 116 -3.89 -2.88 12.23
C ALA A 116 -4.72 -2.07 13.23
N GLU A 117 -4.29 -2.03 14.50
CA GLU A 117 -4.97 -1.24 15.54
C GLU A 117 -4.97 0.25 15.22
N ALA A 118 -3.79 0.80 14.94
CA ALA A 118 -3.66 2.23 14.63
C ALA A 118 -4.45 2.62 13.38
N PHE A 119 -4.53 1.74 12.38
CA PHE A 119 -5.33 1.99 11.18
C PHE A 119 -6.83 1.94 11.47
N ARG A 120 -7.30 0.95 12.24
CA ARG A 120 -8.71 0.83 12.61
C ARG A 120 -9.18 2.03 13.44
N GLU A 121 -8.38 2.46 14.40
CA GLU A 121 -8.68 3.64 15.23
C GLU A 121 -8.80 4.92 14.38
N GLU A 122 -7.88 5.10 13.43
CA GLU A 122 -7.93 6.23 12.50
C GLU A 122 -9.16 6.16 11.57
N LEU A 123 -9.54 4.97 11.09
CA LEU A 123 -10.77 4.82 10.29
C LEU A 123 -12.01 5.21 11.09
N LEU A 124 -12.14 4.73 12.33
CA LEU A 124 -13.25 5.09 13.21
C LEU A 124 -13.30 6.61 13.45
N ARG A 125 -12.15 7.24 13.67
CA ARG A 125 -12.02 8.69 13.86
C ARG A 125 -12.49 9.49 12.63
N LEU A 126 -12.31 8.94 11.43
CA LEU A 126 -12.73 9.57 10.18
C LEU A 126 -14.22 9.33 9.86
N GLU A 127 -14.84 8.32 10.49
CA GLU A 127 -16.27 8.03 10.37
C GLU A 127 -17.12 8.80 11.41
N THR A 128 -16.51 9.22 12.52
CA THR A 128 -17.15 10.10 13.51
C THR A 128 -17.02 11.57 13.08
N PRO A 129 -18.14 12.32 12.94
CA PRO A 129 -18.14 13.72 12.53
C PRO A 129 -17.52 14.67 13.56
#